data_AF-A0A450XA62-F1
#
_entry.id   AF-A0A450XA62-F1
#
_cell.length_a   1.000
_cell.length_b   1.000
_cell.length_c   1.000
_cell.angle_alpha   90.00
_cell.angle_beta   90.00
_cell.angle_gamma   90.00
#
_symmetry.space_group_name_H-M   'P 1'
#
loop_
_entity.id
_entity.type
_entity.pdbx_description
1 polymer ?
#
loop_
_entity_poly.entity_id
_entity_poly.type
_entity_poly.pdbx_seq_one_letter_code
_entity_poly.pdbx_strand_id
1 'polypeptide(L)'
;MGDKDIVSKEIIGKLAAHLAIYLLDLPIDPDFQEAMGTEHQRIEDRRADLVVKLRDRSGDPFLLHIEIQNNNDDQMPARMMRYLTDVLLAYPGLPVRQYLIY
;
A
#
# COMPACT_ATOMS: atom_id res chain seq x y z
N MET A 1 0.39 9.23 -21.38
CA MET A 1 0.79 8.06 -20.59
C MET A 1 0.22 8.10 -19.17
N GLY A 2 0.02 9.29 -18.56
CA GLY A 2 -0.41 9.42 -17.15
C GLY A 2 -1.85 9.00 -16.79
N ASP A 3 -2.83 9.12 -17.69
CA ASP A 3 -4.24 8.77 -17.34
C ASP A 3 -4.44 7.29 -17.06
N LYS A 4 -3.70 6.41 -17.74
CA LYS A 4 -3.79 4.96 -17.51
C LYS A 4 -3.25 4.55 -16.14
N ASP A 5 -2.21 5.23 -15.66
CA ASP A 5 -1.61 4.96 -14.36
C ASP A 5 -2.52 5.42 -13.21
N ILE A 6 -3.22 6.56 -13.39
CA ILE A 6 -4.19 7.08 -12.41
C ILE A 6 -5.37 6.13 -12.27
N VAL A 7 -5.97 5.69 -13.39
CA VAL A 7 -7.09 4.74 -13.39
C VAL A 7 -6.67 3.40 -12.78
N SER A 8 -5.46 2.91 -13.09
CA SER A 8 -4.95 1.65 -12.54
C SER A 8 -4.80 1.71 -11.02
N LYS A 9 -4.27 2.81 -10.47
CA LYS A 9 -4.14 3.01 -9.02
C LYS A 9 -5.48 3.13 -8.31
N GLU A 10 -6.46 3.79 -8.91
CA GLU A 10 -7.79 3.91 -8.33
C GLU A 10 -8.52 2.55 -8.29
N ILE A 11 -8.36 1.73 -9.33
CA ILE A 11 -8.91 0.37 -9.38
C ILE A 11 -8.19 -0.54 -8.37
N ILE A 12 -6.86 -0.50 -8.32
CA ILE A 12 -6.07 -1.25 -7.33
C ILE A 12 -6.43 -0.84 -5.91
N GLY A 13 -6.65 0.45 -5.68
CA GLY A 13 -7.22 0.99 -4.45
C GLY A 13 -8.53 0.30 -4.10
N LYS A 14 -9.52 0.30 -4.99
CA LYS A 14 -10.82 -0.38 -4.77
C LYS A 14 -10.71 -1.90 -4.57
N LEU A 15 -9.62 -2.51 -5.05
CA LEU A 15 -9.36 -3.95 -4.92
C LEU A 15 -8.45 -4.30 -3.73
N ALA A 16 -7.96 -3.33 -2.96
CA ALA A 16 -6.97 -3.58 -1.91
C ALA A 16 -7.45 -4.57 -0.84
N ALA A 17 -8.71 -4.46 -0.40
CA ALA A 17 -9.30 -5.44 0.52
C ALA A 17 -9.37 -6.86 -0.10
N HIS A 18 -9.69 -6.96 -1.40
CA HIS A 18 -9.72 -8.24 -2.10
C HIS A 18 -8.32 -8.84 -2.24
N LEU A 19 -7.30 -8.04 -2.56
CA LEU A 19 -5.90 -8.49 -2.59
C LEU A 19 -5.47 -8.98 -1.20
N ALA A 20 -5.77 -8.23 -0.16
CA ALA A 20 -5.41 -8.60 1.19
C ALA A 20 -6.06 -9.93 1.64
N ILE A 21 -7.34 -10.15 1.33
CA ILE A 21 -8.04 -11.40 1.66
C ILE A 21 -7.56 -12.56 0.79
N TYR A 22 -7.63 -12.43 -0.53
CA TYR A 22 -7.50 -13.56 -1.44
C TYR A 22 -6.06 -13.84 -1.89
N LEU A 23 -5.24 -12.80 -2.01
CA LEU A 23 -3.84 -12.95 -2.44
C LEU A 23 -2.90 -13.11 -1.24
N LEU A 24 -3.13 -12.36 -0.17
CA LEU A 24 -2.23 -12.30 0.99
C LEU A 24 -2.72 -13.11 2.20
N ASP A 25 -3.90 -13.72 2.11
CA ASP A 25 -4.55 -14.52 3.17
C ASP A 25 -4.64 -13.78 4.52
N LEU A 26 -4.91 -12.47 4.47
CA LEU A 26 -5.01 -11.64 5.66
C LEU A 26 -6.41 -11.73 6.27
N PRO A 27 -6.52 -11.95 7.60
CA PRO A 27 -7.80 -11.99 8.30
C PRO A 27 -8.32 -10.57 8.57
N ILE A 28 -8.78 -9.90 7.54
CA ILE A 28 -9.34 -8.54 7.61
C ILE A 28 -10.87 -8.53 7.54
N ASP A 29 -11.46 -7.45 8.05
CA ASP A 29 -12.87 -7.13 7.84
C ASP A 29 -13.07 -6.63 6.40
N PRO A 30 -13.87 -7.31 5.56
CA PRO A 30 -14.08 -6.93 4.16
C PRO A 30 -14.83 -5.61 3.99
N ASP A 31 -15.58 -5.16 5.01
CA ASP A 31 -16.43 -3.96 4.91
C ASP A 31 -15.71 -2.69 5.35
N PHE A 32 -14.48 -2.78 5.89
CA PHE A 32 -13.70 -1.62 6.32
C PHE A 32 -12.45 -1.40 5.46
N GLN A 33 -12.52 -0.40 4.59
CA GLN A 33 -11.38 0.08 3.84
C GLN A 33 -11.37 1.61 3.75
N GLU A 34 -10.23 2.21 4.10
CA GLU A 34 -9.99 3.65 3.94
C GLU A 34 -8.70 3.86 3.12
N ALA A 35 -8.85 4.36 1.90
CA ALA A 35 -7.70 4.68 1.06
C ALA A 35 -6.98 5.91 1.64
N MET A 36 -5.70 5.73 1.99
CA MET A 36 -4.89 6.79 2.53
C MET A 36 -4.20 7.47 1.34
N GLY A 37 -4.83 8.51 0.78
CA GLY A 37 -4.27 9.21 -0.37
C GLY A 37 -2.81 9.61 -0.12
N THR A 38 -1.89 9.13 -0.96
CA THR A 38 -0.46 9.44 -0.84
C THR A 38 -0.19 10.83 -1.42
N GLU A 39 -0.54 11.88 -0.68
CA GLU A 39 -0.22 13.26 -1.03
C GLU A 39 0.92 13.81 -0.15
N HIS A 40 2.12 13.32 -0.37
CA HIS A 40 3.33 14.06 -0.02
C HIS A 40 4.26 14.11 -1.24
N GLN A 41 4.20 15.23 -1.98
CA GLN A 41 5.17 15.57 -3.02
C GLN A 41 6.53 15.83 -2.34
N ARG A 42 7.42 14.84 -2.38
CA ARG A 42 8.87 15.08 -2.39
C ARG A 42 9.34 15.06 -3.84
N ILE A 43 10.43 15.78 -4.13
CA ILE A 43 10.99 16.05 -5.46
C ILE A 43 11.65 14.79 -6.09
N GLU A 44 11.16 13.59 -5.77
CA GLU A 44 11.51 12.33 -6.43
C GLU A 44 10.22 11.73 -7.02
N ASP A 45 10.20 11.52 -8.34
CA ASP A 45 9.02 11.21 -9.18
C ASP A 45 8.31 9.87 -8.90
N ARG A 46 8.64 9.14 -7.82
CA ARG A 46 8.13 7.78 -7.59
C ARG A 46 7.46 7.62 -6.24
N ARG A 47 6.13 7.54 -6.29
CA ARG A 47 5.23 7.24 -5.17
C ARG A 47 5.11 5.72 -4.99
N ALA A 48 4.94 5.25 -3.75
CA ALA A 48 4.46 3.90 -3.47
C ALA A 48 3.16 3.62 -4.24
N ASP A 49 3.00 2.39 -4.72
CA ASP A 49 1.85 2.05 -5.57
C ASP A 49 0.52 2.08 -4.81
N LEU A 50 0.49 1.58 -3.56
CA LEU A 50 -0.73 1.50 -2.77
C LEU A 50 -0.45 1.56 -1.26
N VAL A 51 -1.13 2.48 -0.54
CA VAL A 51 -1.21 2.50 0.93
C VAL A 51 -2.67 2.63 1.35
N VAL A 52 -3.16 1.69 2.15
CA VAL A 52 -4.56 1.61 2.57
C VAL A 52 -4.63 1.27 4.03
N LYS A 53 -5.57 1.89 4.74
CA LYS A 53 -5.88 1.54 6.12
C LYS A 53 -6.99 0.50 6.15
N LEU A 54 -6.72 -0.58 6.87
CA LEU A 54 -7.61 -1.72 7.04
C LEU A 54 -7.80 -2.01 8.53
N ARG A 55 -8.71 -2.92 8.85
CA ARG A 55 -8.88 -3.47 10.20
C ARG A 55 -8.78 -4.99 10.14
N ASP A 56 -8.13 -5.57 11.13
CA ASP A 56 -8.23 -7.01 11.32
C ASP A 56 -9.60 -7.41 11.89
N ARG A 57 -9.84 -8.73 12.02
CA ARG A 57 -11.09 -9.26 12.60
C ARG A 57 -11.32 -8.88 14.07
N SER A 58 -10.29 -8.47 14.79
CA SER A 58 -10.40 -7.97 16.18
C SER A 58 -10.82 -6.49 16.20
N GLY A 59 -10.82 -5.82 15.05
CA GLY A 59 -11.12 -4.40 14.89
C GLY A 59 -9.89 -3.50 14.96
N ASP A 60 -8.69 -4.06 15.11
CA ASP A 60 -7.46 -3.29 15.26
C ASP A 60 -7.01 -2.72 13.91
N PRO A 61 -6.79 -1.39 13.80
CA PRO A 61 -6.41 -0.78 12.54
C PRO A 61 -4.94 -1.00 12.22
N PHE A 62 -4.64 -1.20 10.94
CA PHE A 62 -3.27 -1.23 10.43
C PHE A 62 -3.21 -0.64 9.02
N LEU A 63 -1.99 -0.32 8.58
CA LEU A 63 -1.72 0.13 7.22
C LEU A 63 -1.16 -1.02 6.40
N LEU A 64 -1.76 -1.26 5.25
CA LEU A 64 -1.27 -2.15 4.22
C LEU A 64 -0.59 -1.34 3.14
N HIS A 65 0.69 -1.62 2.92
CA HIS A 65 1.49 -1.06 1.83
C HIS A 65 1.83 -2.16 0.84
N ILE A 66 1.46 -1.98 -0.43
CA ILE A 66 1.73 -2.91 -1.53
C ILE A 66 2.48 -2.16 -2.62
N GLU A 67 3.58 -2.76 -3.08
CA GLU A 67 4.32 -2.35 -4.26
C GLU A 67 4.28 -3.47 -5.30
N ILE A 68 4.03 -3.14 -6.57
CA ILE A 68 3.97 -4.11 -7.67
C ILE A 68 5.13 -3.84 -8.63
N GLN A 69 5.95 -4.84 -8.90
CA GLN A 69 7.15 -4.70 -9.72
C GLN A 69 7.15 -5.69 -10.89
N ASN A 70 7.22 -5.17 -12.12
CA ASN A 70 7.30 -6.02 -13.31
C ASN A 70 8.65 -6.74 -13.48
N ASN A 71 9.70 -6.27 -12.78
CA ASN A 71 11.05 -6.80 -12.85
C ASN A 71 11.65 -6.92 -11.45
N ASN A 72 12.59 -7.86 -11.28
CA ASN A 72 13.36 -7.97 -10.04
C ASN A 72 14.46 -6.89 -9.98
N ASP A 73 14.09 -5.71 -9.48
CA ASP A 73 15.00 -4.58 -9.22
C ASP A 73 15.79 -4.81 -7.92
N ASP A 74 17.11 -4.77 -8.01
CA ASP A 74 18.04 -5.04 -6.91
C ASP A 74 17.99 -3.98 -5.79
N GLN A 75 17.47 -2.79 -6.09
CA GLN A 75 17.26 -1.72 -5.11
C GLN A 75 15.93 -1.85 -4.36
N MET A 76 15.06 -2.80 -4.72
CA MET A 76 13.73 -2.93 -4.10
C MET A 76 13.75 -3.06 -2.58
N PRO A 77 14.64 -3.84 -1.94
CA PRO A 77 14.68 -3.91 -0.49
C PRO A 77 14.94 -2.56 0.17
N ALA A 78 15.85 -1.76 -0.39
CA ALA A 78 16.16 -0.42 0.11
C ALA A 78 15.01 0.56 -0.12
N ARG A 79 14.31 0.45 -1.27
CA ARG A 79 13.11 1.24 -1.57
C ARG A 79 11.97 0.91 -0.61
N MET A 80 11.72 -0.37 -0.32
CA MET A 80 10.67 -0.80 0.63
C MET A 80 10.91 -0.25 2.04
N MET A 81 12.17 -0.25 2.50
CA MET A 81 12.54 0.38 3.79
C MET A 81 12.30 1.89 3.80
N ARG A 82 12.59 2.58 2.69
CA ARG A 82 12.29 4.01 2.55
C ARG A 82 10.78 4.27 2.63
N TYR A 83 9.99 3.53 1.85
CA TYR A 83 8.53 3.63 1.86
C TYR A 83 7.95 3.35 3.25
N LEU A 84 8.49 2.37 3.98
CA LEU A 84 8.07 2.10 5.36
C LEU A 84 8.25 3.33 6.24
N THR A 85 9.43 3.95 6.16
CA THR A 85 9.78 5.10 6.98
C THR A 85 8.86 6.28 6.66
N ASP A 86 8.60 6.54 5.37
CA ASP A 86 7.69 7.60 4.94
C ASP A 86 6.26 7.37 5.44
N VAL A 87 5.75 6.13 5.35
CA VAL A 87 4.41 5.76 5.85
C VAL A 87 4.32 5.92 7.37
N LEU A 88 5.33 5.46 8.12
CA LEU A 88 5.37 5.59 9.58
C LEU A 88 5.42 7.04 10.04
N LEU A 89 6.11 7.91 9.29
CA LEU A 89 6.17 9.34 9.57
C LEU A 89 4.84 10.05 9.26
N ALA A 90 4.16 9.66 8.18
CA ALA A 90 2.87 10.22 7.80
C ALA A 90 1.73 9.77 8.75
N TYR A 91 1.82 8.54 9.27
CA TYR A 91 0.77 7.90 10.06
C TYR A 91 1.33 7.27 11.34
N PRO A 92 1.76 8.09 12.32
CA PRO A 92 2.40 7.58 13.53
C PRO A 92 1.45 6.73 14.37
N GLY A 93 1.99 5.65 14.95
CA GLY A 93 1.28 4.77 15.88
C GLY A 93 0.43 3.68 15.25
N LEU A 94 0.32 3.62 13.91
CA LEU A 94 -0.33 2.51 13.21
C LEU A 94 0.69 1.43 12.80
N PRO A 95 0.41 0.14 13.05
CA PRO A 95 1.21 -0.94 12.49
C PRO A 95 1.20 -0.89 10.97
N VAL A 96 2.35 -1.14 10.34
CA VAL A 96 2.48 -1.21 8.87
C VAL A 96 2.84 -2.63 8.46
N ARG A 97 2.11 -3.19 7.50
CA ARG A 97 2.42 -4.45 6.84
C ARG A 97 2.79 -4.17 5.40
N GLN A 98 3.98 -4.60 4.98
CA GLN A 98 4.51 -4.35 3.64
C GLN A 98 4.59 -5.62 2.81
N TYR A 99 4.14 -5.52 1.56
CA TYR A 99 4.22 -6.59 0.58
C TYR A 99 4.80 -6.07 -0.73
N LEU A 100 5.67 -6.89 -1.33
CA LEU A 100 6.20 -6.70 -2.67
C LEU A 100 5.69 -7.83 -3.55
N ILE A 101 5.04 -7.49 -4.66
CA ILE A 101 4.47 -8.44 -5.62
C ILE A 101 5.25 -8.30 -6.93
N TYR A 102 5.66 -9.44 -7.50
CA TYR A 102 6.30 -9.54 -8.81
C TYR A 102 5.34 -10.12 -9.85
#